data_AF-A0A6N9EI52-F1
#
_entry.id   AF-A0A6N9EI52-F1
#
_cell.length_a   1.000
_cell.length_b   1.000
_cell.length_c   1.000
_cell.angle_alpha   90.00
_cell.angle_beta   90.00
_cell.angle_gamma   90.00
#
_symmetry.space_group_name_H-M   'P 1'
#
loop_
_entity.id
_entity.type
_entity.pdbx_description
1 polymer ?
#
loop_
_entity_poly.entity_id
_entity_poly.type
_entity_poly.pdbx_seq_one_letter_code
_entity_poly.pdbx_strand_id
1 'polypeptide(L)'
;MRLAVTRDDDTETITAAARAWIDSNVPRVWRDAAPHGRQAIRSVRSRSDYEAWYPIFADSGMAVATWPVTYGGLDLTAEQAGGGLRDFDLTERVVQIR
;
A
#
# COMPACT_ATOMS: atom_id res chain seq x y z
N MET A 1 6.57 -9.65 0.25
CA MET A 1 5.75 -10.43 1.21
C MET A 1 4.31 -10.07 0.99
N ARG A 2 3.46 -11.04 0.63
CA ARG A 2 2.02 -10.83 0.41
C ARG A 2 1.32 -10.51 1.73
N LEU A 3 0.30 -9.64 1.68
CA LEU A 3 -0.54 -9.35 2.83
C LEU A 3 -1.38 -10.59 3.18
N ALA A 4 -1.31 -11.04 4.43
CA ALA A 4 -2.05 -12.21 4.90
C ALA A 4 -3.46 -11.82 5.36
N VAL A 5 -4.29 -11.41 4.40
CA VAL A 5 -5.69 -11.05 4.61
C VAL A 5 -6.56 -11.70 3.56
N THR A 6 -7.84 -11.85 3.86
CA THR A 6 -8.86 -12.48 3.04
C THR A 6 -10.15 -11.65 3.07
N ARG A 7 -11.07 -11.98 2.19
CA ARG A 7 -12.40 -11.35 2.16
C ARG A 7 -13.23 -11.59 3.42
N ASP A 8 -12.91 -12.63 4.19
CA ASP A 8 -13.66 -13.00 5.41
C ASP A 8 -13.18 -12.20 6.63
N ASP A 9 -12.04 -11.49 6.51
CA ASP A 9 -11.54 -10.58 7.53
C ASP A 9 -12.33 -9.27 7.55
N ASP A 10 -12.50 -8.72 8.75
CA ASP A 10 -13.11 -7.41 8.94
C ASP A 10 -12.18 -6.27 8.49
N THR A 11 -12.78 -5.08 8.28
CA THR A 11 -12.05 -3.89 7.82
C THR A 11 -10.94 -3.47 8.77
N GLU A 12 -11.11 -3.66 10.08
CA GLU A 12 -10.12 -3.30 11.09
C GLU A 12 -8.87 -4.17 10.95
N THR A 13 -9.06 -5.49 10.82
CA THR A 13 -8.02 -6.49 10.60
C THR A 13 -7.25 -6.21 9.31
N ILE A 14 -7.97 -5.94 8.22
CA ILE A 14 -7.37 -5.59 6.92
C ILE A 14 -6.52 -4.31 7.05
N THR A 15 -7.04 -3.31 7.74
CA THR A 15 -6.34 -2.03 7.97
C THR A 15 -5.10 -2.21 8.84
N ALA A 16 -5.20 -3.00 9.92
CA ALA A 16 -4.08 -3.28 10.81
C ALA A 16 -2.96 -4.04 10.08
N ALA A 17 -3.31 -5.04 9.26
CA ALA A 17 -2.35 -5.76 8.43
C ALA A 17 -1.65 -4.82 7.44
N ALA A 18 -2.42 -3.96 6.75
CA ALA A 18 -1.86 -2.98 5.81
C ALA A 18 -0.89 -2.01 6.51
N ARG A 19 -1.25 -1.48 7.68
CA ARG A 19 -0.38 -0.62 8.49
C ARG A 19 0.93 -1.31 8.88
N ALA A 20 0.84 -2.53 9.41
CA ALA A 20 2.02 -3.30 9.80
C ALA A 20 2.95 -3.58 8.60
N TRP A 21 2.36 -3.87 7.44
CA TRP A 21 3.12 -4.03 6.21
C TRP A 21 3.80 -2.74 5.79
N ILE A 22 3.10 -1.61 5.83
CA ILE A 22 3.64 -0.29 5.50
C ILE A 22 4.82 0.07 6.40
N ASP A 23 4.68 -0.11 7.72
CA ASP A 23 5.75 0.22 8.66
C ASP A 23 7.01 -0.63 8.45
N SER A 24 6.84 -1.86 7.98
CA SER A 24 7.92 -2.82 7.75
C SER A 24 8.59 -2.66 6.39
N ASN A 25 7.82 -2.29 5.35
CA ASN A 25 8.28 -2.36 3.96
C ASN A 25 8.42 -0.99 3.28
N VAL A 26 7.84 0.08 3.84
CA VAL A 26 7.99 1.43 3.30
C VAL A 26 9.13 2.15 4.03
N PRO A 27 10.12 2.70 3.30
CA PRO A 27 11.20 3.48 3.90
C PRO A 27 10.67 4.56 4.84
N ARG A 28 11.23 4.63 6.05
CA ARG A 28 10.83 5.60 7.08
C ARG A 28 10.80 7.03 6.54
N VAL A 29 11.79 7.40 5.74
CA VAL A 29 11.92 8.76 5.16
C VAL A 29 10.72 9.13 4.28
N TRP A 30 10.08 8.16 3.62
CA TRP A 30 8.88 8.39 2.81
C TRP A 30 7.64 8.49 3.69
N ARG A 31 7.55 7.66 4.74
CA ARG A 31 6.46 7.72 5.74
C ARG A 31 6.46 9.05 6.47
N ASP A 32 7.63 9.55 6.85
CA ASP A 32 7.79 10.84 7.52
C ASP A 32 7.47 12.02 6.58
N ALA A 33 7.71 11.88 5.27
CA ALA A 33 7.39 12.90 4.27
C ALA A 33 5.90 12.94 3.88
N ALA A 34 5.17 11.84 4.07
CA ALA A 34 3.80 11.72 3.58
C ALA A 34 2.77 12.68 4.20
N PRO A 35 2.82 13.01 5.50
CA PRO A 35 1.97 14.06 6.10
C PRO A 35 2.13 15.42 5.42
N HIS A 36 3.31 15.69 4.84
CA HIS A 36 3.63 16.93 4.14
C HIS A 36 3.18 16.93 2.66
N GLY A 37 2.51 15.87 2.22
CA GLY A 37 1.90 15.78 0.90
C GLY A 37 2.82 15.25 -0.20
N ARG A 38 2.29 15.25 -1.42
CA ARG A 38 2.89 14.56 -2.58
C ARG A 38 4.25 15.13 -3.00
N GLN A 39 4.44 16.45 -2.87
CA GLN A 39 5.70 17.10 -3.25
C GLN A 39 6.84 16.70 -2.32
N ALA A 40 6.57 16.62 -1.01
CA ALA A 40 7.56 16.19 -0.02
C ALA A 40 8.00 14.73 -0.24
N ILE A 41 7.07 13.83 -0.60
CA ILE A 41 7.42 12.45 -0.99
C ILE A 41 8.30 12.45 -2.23
N ARG A 42 7.92 13.19 -3.29
CA ARG A 42 8.72 13.29 -4.52
C ARG A 42 10.12 13.86 -4.29
N SER A 43 10.32 14.74 -3.30
CA SER A 43 11.65 15.29 -3.00
C SER A 43 12.56 14.29 -2.28
N VAL A 44 12.01 13.34 -1.51
CA VAL A 44 12.81 12.33 -0.79
C VAL A 44 12.87 10.98 -1.49
N ARG A 45 12.02 10.77 -2.50
CA ARG A 45 11.95 9.54 -3.28
C ARG A 45 12.57 9.74 -4.65
N SER A 46 13.83 9.32 -4.78
CA SER A 46 14.43 9.24 -6.10
C SER A 46 13.70 8.20 -6.96
N ARG A 47 13.82 8.34 -8.28
CA ARG A 47 13.28 7.34 -9.22
C ARG A 47 13.88 5.95 -8.99
N SER A 48 15.19 5.89 -8.73
CA SER A 48 15.88 4.61 -8.49
C SER A 48 15.39 3.92 -7.23
N ASP A 49 15.15 4.68 -6.15
CA ASP A 49 14.63 4.09 -4.91
C ASP A 49 13.20 3.59 -5.11
N TYR A 50 12.39 4.31 -5.89
CA TYR A 50 11.06 3.85 -6.25
C TYR A 50 11.08 2.57 -7.10
N GLU A 51 11.93 2.50 -8.13
CA GLU A 51 12.07 1.32 -8.99
C GLU A 51 12.55 0.10 -8.19
N ALA A 52 13.45 0.29 -7.22
CA ALA A 52 13.90 -0.78 -6.33
C ALA A 52 12.80 -1.25 -5.36
N TRP A 53 11.97 -0.32 -4.87
CA TRP A 53 10.91 -0.62 -3.90
C TRP A 53 9.64 -1.18 -4.53
N TYR A 54 9.28 -0.74 -5.74
CA TYR A 54 7.99 -1.06 -6.36
C TYR A 54 7.70 -2.57 -6.47
N PRO A 55 8.66 -3.47 -6.80
CA PRO A 55 8.41 -4.91 -6.79
C PRO A 55 7.93 -5.44 -5.43
N ILE A 56 8.46 -4.91 -4.32
CA ILE A 56 8.05 -5.29 -2.96
C ILE A 56 6.57 -4.94 -2.75
N PHE A 57 6.16 -3.76 -3.20
CA PHE A 57 4.78 -3.31 -3.15
C PHE A 57 3.86 -4.11 -4.09
N ALA A 58 4.29 -4.40 -5.31
CA ALA A 58 3.54 -5.22 -6.25
C ALA A 58 3.25 -6.61 -5.67
N ASP A 59 4.26 -7.23 -5.04
CA ASP A 59 4.14 -8.55 -4.39
C ASP A 59 3.23 -8.55 -3.16
N SER A 60 2.89 -7.38 -2.60
CA SER A 60 1.97 -7.30 -1.46
C SER A 60 0.53 -7.65 -1.83
N GLY A 61 0.16 -7.52 -3.11
CA GLY A 61 -1.22 -7.62 -3.61
C GLY A 61 -2.04 -6.33 -3.46
N MET A 62 -1.55 -5.33 -2.71
CA MET A 62 -2.29 -4.08 -2.45
C MET A 62 -2.44 -3.21 -3.71
N ALA A 63 -1.55 -3.33 -4.69
CA ALA A 63 -1.65 -2.63 -5.98
C ALA A 63 -2.93 -3.00 -6.76
N VAL A 64 -3.42 -4.22 -6.52
CA VAL A 64 -4.57 -4.83 -7.20
C VAL A 64 -5.45 -5.55 -6.16
N ALA A 65 -5.72 -4.89 -5.03
CA ALA A 65 -6.35 -5.51 -3.86
C ALA A 65 -7.67 -6.24 -4.17
N THR A 66 -8.43 -5.76 -5.16
CA THR A 66 -9.72 -6.33 -5.57
C THR A 66 -9.61 -7.43 -6.63
N TRP A 67 -8.43 -7.68 -7.19
CA TRP A 67 -8.25 -8.76 -8.15
C TRP A 67 -8.18 -10.11 -7.43
N PRO A 68 -8.60 -11.20 -8.08
CA PRO A 68 -8.43 -12.54 -7.53
C PRO A 68 -6.96 -12.83 -7.19
N VAL A 69 -6.74 -13.65 -6.16
CA VAL A 69 -5.40 -14.03 -5.69
C VAL A 69 -4.55 -14.67 -6.80
N THR A 70 -5.19 -15.40 -7.72
CA THR A 70 -4.56 -16.03 -8.90
C THR A 70 -3.95 -15.03 -9.87
N TYR A 71 -4.43 -13.78 -9.88
CA TYR A 71 -3.90 -12.68 -10.69
C TYR A 71 -3.01 -11.72 -9.90
N GLY A 72 -2.60 -12.10 -8.68
CA GLY A 72 -1.71 -11.29 -7.85
C GLY A 72 -2.40 -10.46 -6.76
N GLY A 73 -3.73 -10.31 -6.81
CA GLY A 73 -4.50 -9.52 -5.85
C GLY A 73 -4.78 -10.21 -4.52
N LEU A 74 -5.75 -9.65 -3.78
CA LEU A 74 -6.16 -10.09 -2.44
C LEU A 74 -7.63 -10.55 -2.39
N ASP A 75 -8.35 -10.48 -3.51
CA ASP A 75 -9.78 -10.83 -3.63
C ASP A 75 -10.69 -10.04 -2.67
N LEU A 76 -10.25 -8.85 -2.24
CA LEU A 76 -11.01 -7.99 -1.36
C LEU A 76 -12.16 -7.30 -2.11
N THR A 77 -13.25 -7.03 -1.40
CA THR A 77 -14.32 -6.20 -1.95
C THR A 77 -13.85 -4.76 -2.17
N ALA A 78 -14.54 -4.02 -3.04
CA ALA A 78 -14.27 -2.60 -3.25
C ALA A 78 -14.47 -1.76 -1.97
N GLU A 79 -15.35 -2.22 -1.07
CA GLU A 79 -15.55 -1.60 0.24
C GLU A 79 -14.37 -1.86 1.18
N GLN A 80 -13.89 -3.10 1.29
CA GLN A 80 -12.70 -3.43 2.08
C GLN A 80 -11.44 -2.72 1.54
N ALA A 81 -11.27 -2.69 0.22
CA ALA A 81 -10.19 -1.96 -0.44
C ALA A 81 -10.37 -0.43 -0.39
N GLY A 82 -11.60 0.05 -0.18
CA GLY A 82 -11.94 1.48 -0.13
C GLY A 82 -11.84 2.04 1.29
N GLY A 83 -12.57 1.46 2.23
CA GLY A 83 -12.67 1.94 3.62
C GLY A 83 -11.43 1.67 4.46
N GLY A 84 -10.65 0.61 4.17
CA GLY A 84 -9.41 0.31 4.91
C GLY A 84 -8.14 0.92 4.31
N LEU A 85 -8.08 1.08 2.97
CA LEU A 85 -6.86 1.51 2.27
C LEU A 85 -6.91 2.96 1.74
N ARG A 86 -8.09 3.61 1.62
CA ARG A 86 -8.18 5.02 1.16
C ARG A 86 -8.03 6.04 2.29
N ASP A 87 -8.45 5.72 3.50
CA ASP A 87 -8.13 6.54 4.68
C ASP A 87 -6.63 6.50 5.00
N PHE A 88 -5.92 5.46 4.50
CA PHE A 88 -4.46 5.40 4.45
C PHE A 88 -3.94 6.03 3.17
N ASP A 89 -3.97 7.36 3.21
CA ASP A 89 -3.36 8.36 2.34
C ASP A 89 -1.87 8.10 1.95
N LEU A 90 -1.25 7.03 2.45
CA LEU A 90 0.07 6.56 2.03
C LEU A 90 0.03 5.80 0.70
N THR A 91 -1.00 4.99 0.42
CA THR A 91 -1.05 4.18 -0.81
C THR A 91 -1.34 5.08 -2.02
N GLU A 92 -2.28 6.03 -1.92
CA GLU A 92 -2.51 7.01 -2.98
C GLU A 92 -1.35 8.01 -3.13
N ARG A 93 -0.72 8.46 -2.03
CA ARG A 93 0.39 9.44 -2.13
C ARG A 93 1.73 8.83 -2.50
N VAL A 94 1.99 7.58 -2.15
CA VAL A 94 3.24 6.89 -2.49
C VAL A 94 3.09 6.14 -3.83
N VAL A 95 1.98 5.52 -4.16
CA VAL A 95 1.92 4.59 -5.30
C VAL A 95 1.28 5.20 -6.56
N GLN A 96 0.26 6.05 -6.44
CA GLN A 96 -0.52 6.50 -7.62
C GLN A 96 0.03 7.70 -8.38
N ILE A 97 1.27 8.10 -8.11
CA ILE A 97 1.88 9.23 -8.80
C ILE A 97 2.65 8.73 -10.02
N ARG A 98 1.94 8.65 -11.16
CA ARG A 98 2.54 9.01 -12.45
C ARG A 98 2.71 10.53 -12.55
#